data_AF-A0A382ICY7-F1
#
_entry.id   AF-A0A382ICY7-F1
#
_cell.length_a   1.000
_cell.length_b   1.000
_cell.length_c   1.000
_cell.angle_alpha   90.00
_cell.angle_beta   90.00
_cell.angle_gamma   90.00
#
_symmetry.space_group_name_H-M   'P 1'
#
loop_
_entity.id
_entity.type
_entity.pdbx_description
1 polymer ?
#
loop_
_entity_poly.entity_id
_entity_poly.type
_entity_poly.pdbx_seq_one_letter_code
_entity_poly.pdbx_strand_id
1 'polypeptide(L)'
;MGRQAGIILSRVRSAVVQLRVVAVAMLGVATAHGDILQFDSRADWNTWSIPQGALEISTDGSISLSRADKNINAVANARDFNHIMKGSRDPVPGGIRVVGSGLASADNVIDGREDTWWEPSQDDLLDFWWIEVDLGRMVLAQKIKLTFPDTLDVEPFRSFSVYVNDGVRATAAKDIFRFTRVGRTKEPNRDRTVEYTLETVEQADATGEYLTTGDTLDFAMVQYVRFVAEEFQPGAALAEIEVTAIGDNVVLGSVERGGGVRGGTNLSNL
;
A
#
# COMPACT_ATOMS: atom_id res chain seq x y z
N MET A 1 -0.30 -106.44 -64.84
CA MET A 1 -1.32 -107.45 -64.47
C MET A 1 -0.82 -108.14 -63.21
N GLY A 2 -1.53 -108.00 -62.08
CA GLY A 2 -1.30 -108.84 -60.89
C GLY A 2 -0.94 -108.11 -59.58
N ARG A 3 -1.97 -107.89 -58.74
CA ARG A 3 -2.05 -107.99 -57.25
C ARG A 3 -1.13 -107.12 -56.36
N GLN A 4 -1.67 -106.21 -55.54
CA GLN A 4 -2.37 -106.35 -54.23
C GLN A 4 -1.44 -106.44 -52.98
N ALA A 5 -1.93 -105.80 -51.89
CA ALA A 5 -1.46 -105.74 -50.49
C ALA A 5 -0.60 -104.50 -50.17
N GLY A 6 -0.94 -103.58 -49.25
CA GLY A 6 -1.88 -103.62 -48.13
C GLY A 6 -1.09 -103.60 -46.81
N ILE A 7 -0.80 -102.42 -46.25
CA ILE A 7 -0.51 -102.24 -44.82
C ILE A 7 -1.14 -100.93 -44.34
N ILE A 8 -2.04 -101.09 -43.37
CA ILE A 8 -2.65 -100.09 -42.50
C ILE A 8 -1.63 -99.77 -41.40
N LEU A 9 -1.48 -98.50 -40.98
CA LEU A 9 -1.32 -98.14 -39.56
C LEU A 9 -1.57 -96.64 -39.30
N SER A 10 -2.68 -96.40 -38.59
CA SER A 10 -2.98 -95.40 -37.56
C SER A 10 -2.63 -93.91 -37.75
N ARG A 11 -3.71 -93.11 -37.68
CA ARG A 11 -3.76 -91.68 -37.34
C ARG A 11 -3.07 -91.36 -36.00
N VAL A 12 -2.40 -90.21 -35.92
CA VAL A 12 -2.58 -89.24 -34.81
C VAL A 12 -2.50 -87.82 -35.39
N ARG A 13 -3.52 -87.01 -35.08
CA ARG A 13 -3.63 -85.58 -35.40
C ARG A 13 -2.65 -84.77 -34.54
N SER A 14 -2.14 -83.66 -35.05
CA SER A 14 -2.31 -82.37 -34.36
C SER A 14 -1.95 -81.20 -35.26
N ALA A 15 -2.93 -80.30 -35.38
CA ALA A 15 -2.84 -79.01 -36.01
C ALA A 15 -2.00 -78.08 -35.14
N VAL A 16 -1.10 -77.30 -35.75
CA VAL A 16 -0.75 -75.97 -35.24
C VAL A 16 -0.74 -75.03 -36.43
N VAL A 17 -1.88 -74.35 -36.53
CA VAL A 17 -2.21 -73.31 -37.49
C VAL A 17 -1.25 -72.13 -37.32
N GLN A 18 -0.79 -71.62 -38.46
CA GLN A 18 -0.21 -70.31 -38.65
C GLN A 18 -1.13 -69.24 -38.06
N LEU A 19 -0.86 -68.75 -36.85
CA LEU A 19 -1.57 -67.60 -36.30
C LEU A 19 -0.72 -66.88 -35.24
N ARG A 20 0.37 -66.24 -35.67
CA ARG A 20 1.19 -65.41 -34.75
C ARG A 20 1.63 -64.04 -35.28
N VAL A 21 1.03 -63.51 -36.35
CA VAL A 21 1.42 -62.18 -36.87
C VAL A 21 0.29 -61.14 -36.90
N VAL A 22 -0.99 -61.52 -36.69
CA VAL A 22 -2.08 -60.52 -36.67
C VAL A 22 -2.41 -59.98 -35.26
N ALA A 23 -1.91 -60.61 -34.19
CA ALA A 23 -2.21 -60.19 -32.82
C ALA A 23 -1.41 -58.96 -32.32
N VAL A 24 -0.38 -58.50 -33.05
CA VAL A 24 0.47 -57.38 -32.60
C VAL A 24 0.06 -56.04 -33.24
N ALA A 25 -0.75 -56.03 -34.29
CA ALA A 25 -1.17 -54.78 -34.95
C ALA A 25 -2.47 -54.15 -34.40
N MET A 26 -3.15 -54.78 -33.43
CA MET A 26 -4.38 -54.23 -32.81
C MET A 26 -4.23 -53.83 -31.33
N LEU A 27 -3.02 -53.84 -30.76
CA LEU A 27 -2.75 -53.50 -29.36
C LEU A 27 -2.02 -52.15 -29.16
N GLY A 28 -1.97 -51.32 -30.21
CA GLY A 28 -1.16 -50.10 -30.23
C GLY A 28 -1.92 -48.78 -30.29
N VAL A 29 -3.25 -48.75 -30.15
CA VAL A 29 -3.96 -47.49 -29.91
C VAL A 29 -4.10 -47.33 -28.40
N ALA A 30 -2.98 -47.04 -27.73
CA ALA A 30 -3.07 -46.41 -26.43
C ALA A 30 -3.69 -45.04 -26.66
N THR A 31 -4.96 -44.87 -26.26
CA THR A 31 -5.52 -43.53 -26.13
C THR A 31 -4.67 -42.80 -25.11
N ALA A 32 -3.80 -41.90 -25.56
CA ALA A 32 -3.14 -40.97 -24.67
C ALA A 32 -4.24 -40.10 -24.06
N HIS A 33 -4.62 -40.39 -22.82
CA HIS A 33 -5.46 -39.49 -22.04
C HIS A 33 -4.56 -38.35 -21.59
N GLY A 34 -4.78 -37.17 -22.17
CA GLY A 34 -4.28 -35.93 -21.59
C GLY A 34 -5.26 -35.51 -20.51
N ASP A 35 -4.80 -35.48 -19.27
CA ASP A 35 -5.58 -34.88 -18.19
C ASP A 35 -5.40 -33.36 -18.24
N ILE A 36 -6.51 -32.63 -18.31
CA ILE A 36 -6.51 -31.17 -18.20
C ILE A 36 -6.74 -30.85 -16.73
N LEU A 37 -5.71 -30.31 -16.08
CA LEU A 37 -5.85 -29.68 -14.78
C LEU A 37 -6.28 -28.23 -15.00
N GLN A 38 -7.58 -27.96 -14.80
CA GLN A 38 -8.18 -26.65 -14.96
C GLN A 38 -8.54 -26.07 -13.59
N PHE A 39 -8.13 -24.84 -13.35
CA PHE A 39 -8.54 -24.02 -12.21
C PHE A 39 -9.27 -22.82 -12.79
N ASP A 40 -10.59 -22.78 -12.66
CA ASP A 40 -11.42 -21.74 -13.26
C ASP A 40 -12.62 -21.35 -12.40
N SER A 41 -12.71 -21.89 -11.19
CA SER A 41 -13.77 -21.56 -10.23
C SER A 41 -13.23 -20.84 -9.00
N ARG A 42 -14.08 -20.08 -8.34
CA ARG A 42 -13.74 -19.47 -7.04
C ARG A 42 -13.32 -20.52 -6.00
N ALA A 43 -13.90 -21.71 -6.03
CA ALA A 43 -13.56 -22.78 -5.10
C ALA A 43 -12.11 -23.26 -5.32
N ASP A 44 -11.66 -23.34 -6.57
CA ASP A 44 -10.30 -23.72 -6.94
C ASP A 44 -9.29 -22.71 -6.38
N TRP A 45 -9.54 -21.42 -6.61
CA TRP A 45 -8.66 -20.34 -6.14
C TRP A 45 -8.60 -20.23 -4.62
N ASN A 46 -9.70 -20.54 -3.92
CA ASN A 46 -9.73 -20.55 -2.45
C ASN A 46 -8.88 -21.66 -1.83
N THR A 47 -8.42 -22.65 -2.61
CA THR A 47 -7.45 -23.64 -2.12
C THR A 47 -6.03 -23.09 -2.07
N TRP A 48 -5.78 -21.93 -2.69
CA TRP A 48 -4.47 -21.31 -2.76
C TRP A 48 -4.30 -20.31 -1.61
N SER A 49 -3.09 -20.24 -1.06
CA SER A 49 -2.73 -19.21 -0.07
C SER A 49 -2.44 -17.89 -0.79
N ILE A 50 -3.47 -17.08 -1.01
CA ILE A 50 -3.38 -15.79 -1.69
C ILE A 50 -3.28 -14.66 -0.65
N PRO A 51 -2.32 -13.73 -0.78
CA PRO A 51 -2.29 -12.51 0.02
C PRO A 51 -3.63 -11.76 0.00
N GLN A 52 -4.17 -11.44 1.18
CA GLN A 52 -5.47 -10.78 1.29
C GLN A 52 -5.52 -9.45 0.53
N GLY A 53 -6.44 -9.30 -0.42
CA GLY A 53 -6.59 -8.07 -1.19
C GLY A 53 -5.55 -7.88 -2.30
N ALA A 54 -4.84 -8.94 -2.71
CA ALA A 54 -4.02 -8.93 -3.93
C ALA A 54 -4.84 -9.27 -5.19
N LEU A 55 -5.85 -10.13 -5.03
CA LEU A 55 -6.71 -10.59 -6.12
C LEU A 55 -8.19 -10.39 -5.77
N GLU A 56 -8.95 -9.90 -6.74
CA GLU A 56 -10.40 -10.01 -6.76
C GLU A 56 -10.78 -11.29 -7.51
N ILE A 57 -11.41 -12.22 -6.80
CA ILE A 57 -11.92 -13.46 -7.38
C ILE A 57 -13.42 -13.26 -7.63
N SER A 58 -13.83 -13.18 -8.89
CA SER A 58 -15.23 -12.99 -9.29
C SER A 58 -16.08 -14.22 -8.98
N THR A 59 -17.41 -14.09 -9.10
CA THR A 59 -18.33 -15.23 -8.90
C THR A 59 -18.26 -16.26 -10.02
N ASP A 60 -17.85 -15.86 -11.22
CA ASP A 60 -17.62 -16.73 -12.38
C ASP A 60 -16.26 -17.42 -12.37
N GLY A 61 -15.46 -17.22 -11.30
CA GLY A 61 -14.13 -17.81 -11.15
C GLY A 61 -13.02 -17.10 -11.94
N SER A 62 -13.32 -15.99 -12.60
CA SER A 62 -12.29 -15.09 -13.12
C SER A 62 -11.51 -14.44 -11.97
N ILE A 63 -10.23 -14.18 -12.19
CA ILE A 63 -9.36 -13.46 -11.26
C ILE A 63 -8.91 -12.14 -11.88
N SER A 64 -8.84 -11.10 -11.06
CA SER A 64 -8.25 -9.82 -11.44
C SER A 64 -7.38 -9.28 -10.30
N LEU A 65 -6.45 -8.38 -10.61
CA LEU A 65 -5.69 -7.69 -9.57
C LEU A 65 -6.63 -6.74 -8.83
N SER A 66 -6.57 -6.77 -7.50
CA SER A 66 -7.25 -5.74 -6.70
C SER A 66 -6.69 -4.37 -7.10
N ARG A 67 -7.59 -3.45 -7.47
CA ARG A 67 -7.21 -2.10 -7.85
C ARG A 67 -6.93 -1.28 -6.59
N ALA A 68 -5.79 -0.61 -6.56
CA ALA A 68 -5.51 0.44 -5.60
C ALA A 68 -5.41 1.77 -6.35
N ASP A 69 -6.15 2.78 -5.91
CA ASP A 69 -6.07 4.10 -6.52
C ASP A 69 -4.73 4.76 -6.21
N LYS A 70 -4.22 5.53 -7.16
CA LYS A 70 -2.97 6.30 -6.99
C LYS A 70 -3.31 7.78 -6.84
N ASN A 71 -2.43 8.52 -6.16
CA ASN A 71 -2.58 9.95 -5.93
C ASN A 71 -3.81 10.29 -5.07
N ILE A 72 -4.04 9.49 -4.02
CA ILE A 72 -5.11 9.78 -3.07
C ILE A 72 -4.72 10.92 -2.13
N ASN A 73 -5.66 11.79 -1.77
CA ASN A 73 -5.45 12.73 -0.66
C ASN A 73 -5.71 11.98 0.66
N ALA A 74 -4.65 11.59 1.35
CA ALA A 74 -4.72 10.81 2.60
C ALA A 74 -5.34 11.58 3.78
N VAL A 75 -5.38 12.92 3.69
CA VAL A 75 -6.02 13.77 4.71
C VAL A 75 -7.54 13.68 4.62
N ALA A 76 -8.10 13.62 3.42
CA ALA A 76 -9.54 13.66 3.17
C ALA A 76 -10.32 12.55 3.89
N ASN A 77 -9.71 11.38 4.07
CA ASN A 77 -10.30 10.24 4.77
C ASN A 77 -9.58 9.89 6.09
N ALA A 78 -8.77 10.79 6.64
CA ALA A 78 -7.97 10.50 7.84
C ALA A 78 -8.83 10.04 9.04
N ARG A 79 -10.04 10.61 9.18
CA ARG A 79 -10.97 10.27 10.27
C ARG A 79 -11.61 8.88 10.14
N ASP A 80 -11.52 8.24 8.97
CA ASP A 80 -12.05 6.90 8.75
C ASP A 80 -11.14 5.81 9.33
N PHE A 81 -9.91 6.16 9.71
CA PHE A 81 -8.91 5.25 10.23
C PHE A 81 -8.65 5.50 11.70
N ASN A 82 -8.50 4.42 12.45
CA ASN A 82 -8.18 4.45 13.87
C ASN A 82 -6.85 3.73 14.13
N HIS A 83 -6.09 4.21 15.11
CA HIS A 83 -4.83 3.59 15.52
C HIS A 83 -4.63 3.67 17.04
N ILE A 84 -3.61 2.95 17.54
CA ILE A 84 -3.39 2.78 18.97
C ILE A 84 -2.37 3.80 19.50
N MET A 85 -2.82 4.70 20.36
CA MET A 85 -1.97 5.55 21.19
C MET A 85 -1.74 4.93 22.57
N LYS A 86 -0.55 5.12 23.17
CA LYS A 86 -0.27 4.63 24.55
C LYS A 86 -1.13 5.35 25.60
N GLY A 87 -1.44 6.62 25.36
CA GLY A 87 -2.25 7.45 26.24
C GLY A 87 -3.75 7.16 26.16
N SER A 88 -4.20 6.36 25.19
CA SER A 88 -5.61 5.99 25.02
C SER A 88 -5.84 4.50 25.27
N ARG A 89 -6.99 4.17 25.84
CA ARG A 89 -7.42 2.79 26.04
C ARG A 89 -8.04 2.20 24.76
N ASP A 90 -8.78 3.02 24.04
CA ASP A 90 -9.48 2.66 22.82
C ASP A 90 -8.74 3.27 21.61
N PRO A 91 -8.81 2.65 20.42
CA PRO A 91 -8.26 3.23 19.19
C PRO A 91 -8.81 4.64 18.97
N VAL A 92 -7.94 5.56 18.54
CA VAL A 92 -8.30 6.95 18.28
C VAL A 92 -8.33 7.20 16.77
N PRO A 93 -9.27 8.01 16.28
CA PRO A 93 -9.32 8.37 14.86
C PRO A 93 -8.17 9.30 14.49
N GLY A 94 -7.85 9.35 13.19
CA GLY A 94 -7.06 10.45 12.63
C GLY A 94 -7.82 11.78 12.63
N GLY A 95 -7.27 12.79 11.97
CA GLY A 95 -7.76 14.16 11.92
C GLY A 95 -6.79 15.14 12.58
N ILE A 96 -7.29 16.22 13.20
CA ILE A 96 -6.45 17.12 13.98
C ILE A 96 -6.07 16.44 15.30
N ARG A 97 -4.79 16.11 15.45
CA ARG A 97 -4.31 15.44 16.68
C ARG A 97 -4.16 16.41 17.82
N VAL A 98 -3.48 17.52 17.53
CA VAL A 98 -3.18 18.56 18.51
C VAL A 98 -2.84 19.85 17.76
N VAL A 99 -3.19 20.97 18.37
CA VAL A 99 -2.94 22.30 17.86
C VAL A 99 -2.47 23.19 19.00
N GLY A 100 -1.49 24.04 18.75
CA GLY A 100 -0.97 24.95 19.78
C GLY A 100 -1.90 26.14 20.03
N SER A 101 -2.57 26.65 18.99
CA SER A 101 -3.43 27.82 19.01
C SER A 101 -4.55 27.72 17.95
N GLY A 102 -5.65 28.46 18.09
CA GLY A 102 -6.72 28.46 17.07
C GLY A 102 -7.54 27.17 17.01
N LEU A 103 -7.77 26.52 18.16
CA LEU A 103 -8.47 25.22 18.22
C LEU A 103 -9.83 25.20 17.51
N ALA A 104 -10.59 26.29 17.62
CA ALA A 104 -11.95 26.36 17.08
C ALA A 104 -12.01 26.26 15.54
N SER A 105 -10.92 26.59 14.84
CA SER A 105 -10.83 26.57 13.39
C SER A 105 -9.85 25.52 12.85
N ALA A 106 -9.24 24.71 13.73
CA ALA A 106 -8.22 23.75 13.35
C ALA A 106 -8.72 22.70 12.36
N ASP A 107 -9.97 22.24 12.51
CA ASP A 107 -10.57 21.24 11.63
C ASP A 107 -10.78 21.71 10.19
N ASN A 108 -10.76 23.03 9.94
CA ASN A 108 -10.87 23.59 8.59
C ASN A 108 -9.70 23.15 7.69
N VAL A 109 -8.53 22.89 8.29
CA VAL A 109 -7.31 22.48 7.54
C VAL A 109 -7.47 21.14 6.81
N ILE A 110 -8.48 20.35 7.19
CA ILE A 110 -8.71 18.99 6.68
C ILE A 110 -10.15 18.79 6.17
N ASP A 111 -10.90 19.87 5.95
CA ASP A 111 -12.31 19.81 5.54
C ASP A 111 -12.51 19.76 4.01
N GLY A 112 -11.43 19.90 3.24
CA GLY A 112 -11.44 19.88 1.78
C GLY A 112 -11.89 21.20 1.14
N ARG A 113 -11.92 22.30 1.90
CA ARG A 113 -12.37 23.61 1.43
C ARG A 113 -11.25 24.64 1.50
N GLU A 114 -11.10 25.39 0.41
CA GLU A 114 -10.11 26.47 0.34
C GLU A 114 -10.65 27.83 0.83
N ASP A 115 -11.94 27.89 1.21
CA ASP A 115 -12.64 29.09 1.69
C ASP A 115 -12.92 29.09 3.20
N THR A 116 -12.45 28.06 3.91
CA THR A 116 -12.35 27.99 5.37
C THR A 116 -10.87 27.91 5.74
N TRP A 117 -10.51 28.27 6.97
CA TRP A 117 -9.10 28.28 7.36
C TRP A 117 -8.89 28.13 8.85
N TRP A 118 -7.73 27.61 9.21
CA TRP A 118 -7.16 27.74 10.54
C TRP A 118 -6.39 29.06 10.67
N GLU A 119 -6.61 29.74 11.78
CA GLU A 119 -5.91 30.96 12.17
C GLU A 119 -5.52 30.83 13.64
N PRO A 120 -4.23 30.96 14.00
CA PRO A 120 -3.81 31.02 15.39
C PRO A 120 -4.27 32.34 16.04
N SER A 121 -4.51 32.30 17.35
CA SER A 121 -4.84 33.49 18.13
C SER A 121 -3.69 34.48 18.13
N GLN A 122 -4.01 35.76 17.87
CA GLN A 122 -3.06 36.86 17.90
C GLN A 122 -2.53 37.18 19.31
N ASP A 123 -3.21 36.69 20.34
CA ASP A 123 -2.80 36.83 21.74
C ASP A 123 -1.81 35.73 22.18
N ASP A 124 -1.67 34.66 21.39
CA ASP A 124 -0.76 33.55 21.70
C ASP A 124 0.66 33.83 21.21
N LEU A 125 1.65 33.36 21.98
CA LEU A 125 3.05 33.40 21.57
C LEU A 125 3.28 32.56 20.31
N LEU A 126 4.23 32.96 19.48
CA LEU A 126 4.62 32.24 18.25
C LEU A 126 4.90 30.75 18.47
N ASP A 127 5.43 30.36 19.63
CA ASP A 127 5.70 28.95 19.99
C ASP A 127 4.44 28.07 20.01
N PHE A 128 3.25 28.65 20.01
CA PHE A 128 1.95 27.97 19.93
C PHE A 128 1.35 28.01 18.52
N TRP A 129 1.98 28.67 17.55
CA TRP A 129 1.47 28.79 16.18
C TRP A 129 1.86 27.58 15.33
N TRP A 130 1.25 26.44 15.65
CA TRP A 130 1.44 25.19 14.94
C TRP A 130 0.20 24.30 15.02
N ILE A 131 0.04 23.44 14.02
CA ILE A 131 -1.04 22.47 13.92
C ILE A 131 -0.49 21.12 13.46
N GLU A 132 -1.03 20.04 13.99
CA GLU A 132 -0.65 18.68 13.65
C GLU A 132 -1.85 17.86 13.17
N VAL A 133 -1.70 17.34 11.95
CA VAL A 133 -2.64 16.43 11.31
C VAL A 133 -2.12 15.00 11.47
N ASP A 134 -2.99 14.11 11.92
CA ASP A 134 -2.82 12.66 11.97
C ASP A 134 -3.63 12.02 10.85
N LEU A 135 -2.98 11.29 9.96
CA LEU A 135 -3.62 10.63 8.84
C LEU A 135 -4.42 9.37 9.25
N GLY A 136 -4.41 9.03 10.54
CA GLY A 136 -5.07 7.87 11.13
C GLY A 136 -4.36 6.54 10.83
N ARG A 137 -3.35 6.58 9.95
CA ARG A 137 -2.57 5.44 9.46
C ARG A 137 -1.26 5.93 8.86
N MET A 138 -0.30 5.03 8.68
CA MET A 138 0.89 5.33 7.89
C MET A 138 0.60 5.17 6.38
N VAL A 139 1.00 6.16 5.59
CA VAL A 139 0.88 6.15 4.12
C VAL A 139 2.24 6.36 3.46
N LEU A 140 2.35 5.96 2.19
CA LEU A 140 3.49 6.30 1.32
C LEU A 140 3.19 7.62 0.62
N ALA A 141 3.55 8.73 1.25
CA ALA A 141 3.27 10.07 0.77
C ALA A 141 4.34 10.52 -0.25
N GLN A 142 3.89 10.99 -1.42
CA GLN A 142 4.75 11.54 -2.47
C GLN A 142 4.83 13.07 -2.39
N LYS A 143 3.76 13.71 -1.91
CA LYS A 143 3.65 15.16 -1.87
C LYS A 143 2.86 15.63 -0.67
N ILE A 144 3.29 16.75 -0.09
CA ILE A 144 2.47 17.58 0.80
C ILE A 144 2.18 18.89 0.09
N LYS A 145 0.91 19.25 -0.04
CA LYS A 145 0.48 20.54 -0.58
C LYS A 145 -0.17 21.35 0.54
N LEU A 146 0.24 22.61 0.65
CA LEU A 146 -0.38 23.60 1.51
C LEU A 146 -1.17 24.55 0.62
N THR A 147 -2.41 24.83 1.01
CA THR A 147 -3.24 25.86 0.38
C THR A 147 -3.51 26.96 1.41
N PHE A 148 -3.22 28.20 1.01
CA PHE A 148 -3.51 29.39 1.79
C PHE A 148 -4.80 30.04 1.28
N PRO A 149 -5.56 30.74 2.14
CA PRO A 149 -6.80 31.39 1.73
C PRO A 149 -6.55 32.50 0.70
N ASP A 150 -7.53 32.75 -0.16
CA ASP A 150 -7.52 33.84 -1.14
C ASP A 150 -8.68 34.80 -0.83
N THR A 151 -8.51 35.54 0.25
CA THR A 151 -9.48 36.52 0.73
C THR A 151 -8.76 37.80 1.15
N LEU A 152 -9.51 38.88 1.36
CA LEU A 152 -8.95 40.14 1.85
C LEU A 152 -8.87 40.19 3.39
N ASP A 153 -9.43 39.19 4.08
CA ASP A 153 -9.58 39.17 5.54
C ASP A 153 -8.38 38.52 6.23
N VAL A 154 -7.66 37.64 5.52
CA VAL A 154 -6.50 36.90 6.02
C VAL A 154 -5.42 36.79 4.95
N GLU A 155 -4.20 36.50 5.38
CA GLU A 155 -3.00 36.48 4.55
C GLU A 155 -2.33 35.09 4.59
N PRO A 156 -1.66 34.66 3.51
CA PRO A 156 -0.80 33.48 3.54
C PRO A 156 0.33 33.64 4.57
N PHE A 157 0.68 32.56 5.27
CA PHE A 157 1.87 32.54 6.11
C PHE A 157 3.12 32.80 5.27
N ARG A 158 3.92 33.79 5.66
CA ARG A 158 5.18 34.16 4.98
C ARG A 158 6.36 33.26 5.36
N SER A 159 6.46 32.87 6.63
CA SER A 159 7.57 32.07 7.14
C SER A 159 7.05 30.87 7.92
N PHE A 160 7.37 29.67 7.46
CA PHE A 160 6.89 28.43 8.08
C PHE A 160 7.80 27.23 7.75
N SER A 161 7.63 26.18 8.54
CA SER A 161 8.24 24.87 8.33
C SER A 161 7.18 23.77 8.32
N VAL A 162 7.41 22.73 7.54
CA VAL A 162 6.60 21.51 7.51
C VAL A 162 7.44 20.35 7.98
N TYR A 163 6.89 19.57 8.90
CA TYR A 163 7.52 18.39 9.45
C TYR A 163 6.62 17.16 9.31
N VAL A 164 7.23 15.98 9.26
CA VAL A 164 6.52 14.70 9.22
C VAL A 164 7.06 13.72 10.25
N ASN A 165 6.22 12.77 10.66
CA ASN A 165 6.61 11.56 11.39
C ASN A 165 5.87 10.36 10.78
N ASP A 166 6.52 9.21 10.78
CA ASP A 166 6.07 7.94 10.20
C ASP A 166 5.13 7.12 11.12
N GLY A 167 4.76 7.65 12.29
CA GLY A 167 4.01 6.92 13.30
C GLY A 167 4.89 6.34 14.42
N VAL A 168 6.20 6.32 14.24
CA VAL A 168 7.14 5.76 15.22
C VAL A 168 7.36 6.75 16.35
N ARG A 169 7.09 6.27 17.57
CA ARG A 169 7.35 7.00 18.80
C ARG A 169 8.84 7.03 19.10
N ALA A 170 9.33 8.18 19.56
CA ALA A 170 10.69 8.35 20.07
C ALA A 170 10.96 7.52 21.33
N THR A 171 9.92 7.15 22.08
CA THR A 171 10.01 6.27 23.24
C THR A 171 8.87 5.26 23.23
N ALA A 172 9.11 4.02 23.66
CA ALA A 172 8.05 3.00 23.70
C ALA A 172 6.97 3.29 24.76
N ALA A 173 7.27 4.12 25.76
CA ALA A 173 6.44 4.35 26.93
C ALA A 173 5.46 5.54 26.81
N LYS A 174 5.71 6.47 25.88
CA LYS A 174 4.93 7.71 25.73
C LYS A 174 4.69 8.03 24.26
N ASP A 175 3.56 8.66 23.96
CA ASP A 175 3.24 9.18 22.61
C ASP A 175 4.01 10.49 22.32
N ILE A 176 5.33 10.35 22.29
CA ILE A 176 6.28 11.39 21.92
C ILE A 176 6.81 11.01 20.55
N PHE A 177 6.64 11.88 19.58
CA PHE A 177 7.06 11.66 18.19
C PHE A 177 8.26 12.53 17.86
N ARG A 178 9.22 11.97 17.11
CA ARG A 178 10.33 12.74 16.56
C ARG A 178 9.98 13.09 15.12
N PHE A 179 9.93 14.38 14.85
CA PHE A 179 9.56 14.92 13.56
C PHE A 179 10.80 15.23 12.71
N THR A 180 10.71 14.96 11.41
CA THR A 180 11.71 15.30 10.40
C THR A 180 11.19 16.46 9.57
N ARG A 181 11.99 17.50 9.34
CA ARG A 181 11.59 18.64 8.50
C ARG A 181 11.67 18.25 7.03
N VAL A 182 10.58 18.44 6.31
CA VAL A 182 10.48 18.18 4.85
C VAL A 182 10.37 19.46 4.04
N GLY A 183 9.95 20.56 4.67
CA GLY A 183 9.76 21.85 4.02
C GLY A 183 10.11 23.02 4.93
N ARG A 184 10.61 24.09 4.33
CA ARG A 184 10.81 25.40 4.99
C ARG A 184 10.85 26.51 3.95
N THR A 185 10.17 27.60 4.23
CA THR A 185 10.31 28.85 3.47
C THR A 185 11.72 29.42 3.61
N LYS A 186 12.42 29.64 2.50
CA LYS A 186 13.75 30.30 2.50
C LYS A 186 13.64 31.82 2.32
N GLU A 187 12.55 32.25 1.70
CA GLU A 187 12.15 33.64 1.50
C GLU A 187 10.68 33.78 1.92
N PRO A 188 10.19 35.00 2.23
CA PRO A 188 8.79 35.21 2.55
C PRO A 188 7.87 34.69 1.45
N ASN A 189 7.02 33.71 1.79
CA ASN A 189 6.03 33.15 0.89
C ASN A 189 5.03 34.23 0.43
N ARG A 190 4.72 34.21 -0.86
CA ARG A 190 3.69 35.05 -1.51
C ARG A 190 2.72 34.21 -2.33
N ASP A 191 2.91 32.89 -2.34
CA ASP A 191 2.14 31.96 -3.13
C ASP A 191 0.95 31.45 -2.33
N ARG A 192 -0.18 31.28 -3.02
CA ARG A 192 -1.38 30.64 -2.48
C ARG A 192 -1.18 29.14 -2.24
N THR A 193 -0.29 28.52 -3.00
CA THR A 193 -0.05 27.07 -2.93
C THR A 193 1.43 26.80 -2.82
N VAL A 194 1.81 25.98 -1.85
CA VAL A 194 3.20 25.54 -1.66
C VAL A 194 3.22 24.01 -1.59
N GLU A 195 4.07 23.40 -2.42
CA GLU A 195 4.19 21.95 -2.54
C GLU A 195 5.58 21.46 -2.12
N TYR A 196 5.62 20.35 -1.39
CA TYR A 196 6.83 19.64 -1.02
C TYR A 196 6.77 18.21 -1.56
N THR A 197 7.71 17.86 -2.42
CA THR A 197 7.89 16.46 -2.86
C THR A 197 8.65 15.70 -1.79
N LEU A 198 8.23 14.48 -1.51
CA LEU A 198 8.80 13.62 -0.48
C LEU A 198 9.53 12.44 -1.12
N GLU A 199 10.73 12.17 -0.61
CA GLU A 199 11.58 11.09 -1.08
C GLU A 199 12.24 10.40 0.11
N THR A 200 12.50 9.10 -0.01
CA THR A 200 13.30 8.34 0.95
C THR A 200 14.57 7.87 0.27
N VAL A 201 15.71 8.38 0.74
CA VAL A 201 17.02 7.92 0.27
C VAL A 201 17.40 6.68 1.08
N GLU A 202 17.31 5.50 0.47
CA GLU A 202 17.90 4.29 1.03
C GLU A 202 19.39 4.26 0.69
N GLN A 203 20.23 4.63 1.65
CA GLN A 203 21.66 4.34 1.58
C GLN A 203 21.84 2.85 1.84
N ALA A 204 22.28 2.09 0.83
CA ALA A 204 22.64 0.70 1.04
C ALA A 204 24.09 0.62 1.54
N ASP A 205 24.32 -0.08 2.66
CA ASP A 205 25.67 -0.47 3.11
C ASP A 205 26.32 -1.55 2.20
N ALA A 206 25.64 -1.91 1.10
CA ALA A 206 26.08 -2.92 0.15
C ALA A 206 27.23 -2.41 -0.72
N THR A 207 28.36 -3.13 -0.69
CA THR A 207 29.50 -2.90 -1.59
C THR A 207 29.65 -4.11 -2.51
N GLY A 208 29.69 -3.89 -3.83
CA GLY A 208 29.84 -4.96 -4.83
C GLY A 208 29.51 -4.49 -6.25
N GLU A 209 30.23 -5.02 -7.24
CA GLU A 209 30.17 -4.60 -8.66
C GLU A 209 28.79 -4.81 -9.32
N TYR A 210 27.94 -5.67 -8.74
CA TYR A 210 26.60 -6.01 -9.26
C TYR A 210 25.47 -5.76 -8.26
N LEU A 211 25.73 -4.99 -7.20
CA LEU A 211 24.72 -4.65 -6.20
C LEU A 211 24.19 -3.24 -6.49
N THR A 212 22.88 -3.06 -6.35
CA THR A 212 22.28 -1.73 -6.25
C THR A 212 22.77 -1.11 -4.93
N THR A 213 23.65 -0.11 -5.02
CA THR A 213 24.34 0.52 -3.88
C THR A 213 23.54 1.63 -3.21
N GLY A 214 22.29 1.82 -3.63
CA GLY A 214 21.31 2.73 -3.04
C GLY A 214 20.08 2.80 -3.93
N ASP A 215 18.93 3.08 -3.33
CA ASP A 215 17.69 3.34 -4.05
C ASP A 215 17.06 4.62 -3.49
N THR A 216 16.44 5.42 -4.35
CA THR A 216 15.68 6.60 -3.93
C THR A 216 14.23 6.32 -4.24
N LEU A 217 13.44 6.13 -3.19
CA LEU A 217 12.00 5.97 -3.30
C LEU A 217 11.38 7.35 -3.48
N ASP A 218 10.46 7.50 -4.44
CA ASP A 218 9.73 8.74 -4.76
C ASP A 218 8.57 9.01 -3.78
N PHE A 219 8.73 8.54 -2.54
CA PHE A 219 7.80 8.71 -1.44
C PHE A 219 8.53 8.64 -0.09
N ALA A 220 7.87 9.17 0.95
CA ALA A 220 8.23 8.96 2.34
C ALA A 220 7.06 8.37 3.13
N MET A 221 7.38 7.60 4.18
CA MET A 221 6.36 7.14 5.13
C MET A 221 5.92 8.30 6.02
N VAL A 222 4.62 8.55 6.06
CA VAL A 222 4.03 9.65 6.82
C VAL A 222 2.76 9.15 7.50
N GLN A 223 2.64 9.42 8.80
CA GLN A 223 1.37 9.35 9.54
C GLN A 223 1.01 10.72 10.11
N TYR A 224 1.98 11.50 10.58
CA TYR A 224 1.72 12.84 11.13
C TYR A 224 2.36 13.90 10.25
N VAL A 225 1.63 14.98 9.99
CA VAL A 225 2.12 16.20 9.34
C VAL A 225 1.96 17.34 10.33
N ARG A 226 3.03 18.11 10.54
CA ARG A 226 3.02 19.29 11.39
C ARG A 226 3.41 20.52 10.60
N PHE A 227 2.53 21.52 10.58
CA PHE A 227 2.82 22.86 10.11
C PHE A 227 3.21 23.73 11.31
N VAL A 228 4.26 24.54 11.15
CA VAL A 228 4.77 25.44 12.20
C VAL A 228 5.04 26.80 11.58
N ALA A 229 4.41 27.85 12.10
CA ALA A 229 4.75 29.22 11.76
C ALA A 229 6.11 29.60 12.37
N GLU A 230 6.95 30.28 11.60
CA GLU A 230 8.31 30.67 11.98
C GLU A 230 8.46 32.19 12.15
N GLU A 231 7.38 32.93 11.89
CA GLU A 231 7.27 34.38 12.08
C GLU A 231 5.87 34.71 12.61
N PHE A 232 5.78 35.65 13.55
CA PHE A 232 4.51 36.19 13.98
C PHE A 232 3.98 37.14 12.90
N GLN A 233 2.83 36.82 12.33
CA GLN A 233 2.20 37.57 11.25
C GLN A 233 0.69 37.71 11.54
N PRO A 234 0.21 38.92 11.86
CA PRO A 234 -1.21 39.15 12.05
C PRO A 234 -2.05 38.74 10.84
N GLY A 235 -3.15 38.04 11.10
CA GLY A 235 -4.07 37.55 10.06
C GLY A 235 -3.51 36.40 9.22
N ALA A 236 -2.38 35.79 9.60
CA ALA A 236 -1.85 34.64 8.86
C ALA A 236 -2.73 33.40 9.05
N ALA A 237 -3.16 32.79 7.96
CA ALA A 237 -4.08 31.67 7.98
C ALA A 237 -3.67 30.56 6.99
N LEU A 238 -4.08 29.32 7.27
CA LEU A 238 -3.87 28.15 6.44
C LEU A 238 -5.23 27.52 6.11
N ALA A 239 -5.55 27.40 4.83
CA ALA A 239 -6.82 26.84 4.40
C ALA A 239 -6.80 25.31 4.46
N GLU A 240 -5.78 24.68 3.87
CA GLU A 240 -5.77 23.24 3.70
C GLU A 240 -4.35 22.63 3.74
N ILE A 241 -4.26 21.42 4.29
CA ILE A 241 -3.13 20.51 4.11
C ILE A 241 -3.61 19.29 3.34
N GLU A 242 -2.96 18.98 2.22
CA GLU A 242 -3.20 17.76 1.47
C GLU A 242 -1.95 16.88 1.45
N VAL A 243 -2.16 15.56 1.54
CA VAL A 243 -1.08 14.57 1.46
C VAL A 243 -1.39 13.62 0.31
N THR A 244 -0.69 13.77 -0.80
CA THR A 244 -0.83 12.86 -1.95
C THR A 244 -0.05 11.57 -1.66
N ALA A 245 -0.74 10.44 -1.61
CA ALA A 245 -0.14 9.14 -1.32
C ALA A 245 -0.32 8.12 -2.46
N ILE A 246 0.60 7.15 -2.50
CA ILE A 246 0.53 5.99 -3.39
C ILE A 246 -0.39 4.95 -2.77
N GLY A 247 -1.43 4.56 -3.52
CA GLY A 247 -2.29 3.44 -3.16
C GLY A 247 -3.34 3.81 -2.12
N ASP A 248 -4.52 3.18 -2.21
CA ASP A 248 -5.47 3.08 -1.10
C ASP A 248 -4.88 2.25 0.04
N ASN A 249 -3.93 2.84 0.77
CA ASN A 249 -3.43 2.27 2.00
C ASN A 249 -2.73 0.93 1.75
N VAL A 250 -1.94 0.82 0.68
CA VAL A 250 -1.15 -0.38 0.34
C VAL A 250 -0.18 -0.78 1.46
N VAL A 251 0.08 0.13 2.39
CA VAL A 251 0.78 -0.13 3.64
C VAL A 251 -0.07 -0.94 4.63
N LEU A 252 -1.37 -0.62 4.77
CA LEU A 252 -2.30 -1.33 5.65
C LEU A 252 -2.50 -2.76 5.15
N GLY A 253 -2.38 -3.74 6.05
CA GLY A 253 -2.50 -5.14 5.63
C GLY A 253 -1.27 -5.69 4.89
N SER A 254 -0.20 -4.90 4.70
CA SER A 254 0.97 -5.35 3.92
C SER A 254 1.66 -6.54 4.57
N VAL A 255 1.60 -6.64 5.89
CA VAL A 255 2.19 -7.75 6.66
C VAL A 255 1.31 -8.99 6.55
N GLU A 256 -0.01 -8.83 6.62
CA GLU A 256 -1.03 -9.85 6.41
C GLU A 256 -1.00 -10.39 4.97
N ARG A 257 -0.59 -9.54 4.01
CA ARG A 257 -0.32 -9.91 2.61
C ARG A 257 1.02 -10.63 2.40
N GLY A 258 1.78 -10.90 3.44
CA GLY A 258 3.10 -11.56 3.35
C GLY A 258 4.21 -10.66 2.79
N GLY A 259 3.95 -9.36 2.66
CA GLY A 259 4.96 -8.33 2.40
C GLY A 259 5.57 -7.81 3.70
N GLY A 260 6.47 -6.83 3.57
CA GLY A 260 7.03 -6.10 4.70
C GLY A 260 7.13 -4.63 4.36
N VAL A 261 6.89 -3.76 5.34
CA VAL A 261 7.10 -2.32 5.18
C VAL A 261 8.50 -1.99 5.68
N ARG A 262 9.38 -1.57 4.77
CA ARG A 262 10.73 -1.12 5.13
C ARG A 262 10.65 0.32 5.61
N GLY A 263 10.83 0.50 6.92
CA GLY A 263 11.05 1.80 7.57
C GLY A 263 10.00 2.25 8.58
N GLY A 264 8.92 1.49 8.80
CA GLY A 264 8.02 1.64 9.93
C GLY A 264 8.05 0.40 10.81
N THR A 265 8.67 0.47 11.99
CA THR A 265 8.81 -0.71 12.89
C THR A 265 7.59 -0.97 13.77
N ASN A 266 6.57 -0.10 13.70
CA ASN A 266 5.40 -0.16 14.57
C ASN A 266 4.18 -0.73 13.83
N LEU A 267 3.97 -2.04 13.97
CA LEU A 267 2.80 -2.76 13.45
C LEU A 267 1.46 -2.23 13.99
N SER A 268 1.45 -1.44 15.08
CA SER A 268 0.21 -0.90 15.66
C SER A 268 -0.44 0.22 14.84
N ASN A 269 0.27 0.70 13.80
CA ASN A 269 -0.16 1.81 12.93
C ASN A 269 -0.39 1.35 11.47
N LEU A 270 -0.34 0.02 11.27
CA LEU A 270 -0.49 -0.71 10.00
C LEU A 270 -1.79 -1.51 9.98
#